data_AF-A0A9D6M9I5-F1
#
_entry.id   AF-A0A9D6M9I5-F1
#
_cell.length_a   1.000
_cell.length_b   1.000
_cell.length_c   1.000
_cell.angle_alpha   90.00
_cell.angle_beta   90.00
_cell.angle_gamma   90.00
#
_symmetry.space_group_name_H-M   'P 1'
#
loop_
_entity.id
_entity.type
_entity.pdbx_description
1 polymer ?
#
loop_
_entity_poly.entity_id
_entity_poly.type
_entity_poly.pdbx_seq_one_letter_code
_entity_poly.pdbx_strand_id
1 'polypeptide(L)'
;MNSRERHKTESPNPNWLRPAIFVSVVAMAFFASAGLVIAHVEDNSAFCASCHTQPESAYYQRAIATTSVDLASKHAAKNITCIQCHSGPGVTGRIGGMMVGAGDLLVYESGHYRNPAVVTVAIADGNCLKCHATVTAKRDFNNHFHVFLAKWQSLDPKNAATCVECHQSHITDGVAKVAFLKEAPTVAVCQRCHAFAGAH
;
A
#
# COMPACT_ATOMS: atom_id res chain seq x y z
N MET A 1 14.73 -2.86 77.41
CA MET A 1 13.59 -2.87 76.45
C MET A 1 13.77 -1.71 75.49
N ASN A 2 14.18 -1.97 74.26
CA ASN A 2 14.55 -0.97 73.25
C ASN A 2 13.36 -0.79 72.29
N SER A 3 12.66 0.34 72.38
CA SER A 3 11.50 0.64 71.54
C SER A 3 11.98 1.15 70.17
N ARG A 4 11.84 0.32 69.13
CA ARG A 4 12.08 0.73 67.74
C ARG A 4 11.00 1.71 67.30
N GLU A 5 11.36 2.97 67.11
CA GLU A 5 10.53 3.94 66.41
C GLU A 5 10.41 3.54 64.94
N ARG A 6 9.19 3.19 64.52
CA ARG A 6 8.85 2.98 63.11
C ARG A 6 8.71 4.35 62.45
N HIS A 7 9.71 4.74 61.66
CA HIS A 7 9.56 5.82 60.68
C HIS A 7 8.39 5.50 59.75
N LYS A 8 7.30 6.28 59.85
CA LYS A 8 6.25 6.30 58.83
C LYS A 8 6.85 6.95 57.59
N THR A 9 7.11 6.16 56.55
CA THR A 9 7.38 6.68 55.22
C THR A 9 6.08 7.28 54.70
N GLU A 10 6.00 8.60 54.60
CA GLU A 10 4.94 9.28 53.84
C GLU A 10 5.01 8.80 52.39
N SER A 11 3.94 8.18 51.89
CA SER A 11 3.84 7.84 50.48
C SER A 11 3.65 9.15 49.67
N PRO A 12 4.42 9.37 48.59
CA PRO A 12 4.31 10.58 47.80
C PRO A 12 2.88 10.79 47.31
N ASN A 13 2.36 12.02 47.44
CA ASN A 13 1.01 12.36 47.02
C ASN A 13 0.92 12.32 45.46
N PRO A 14 0.05 11.47 44.86
CA PRO A 14 0.02 11.22 43.42
C PRO A 14 -0.72 12.31 42.61
N ASN A 15 -0.95 13.49 43.18
CA ASN A 15 -1.74 14.56 42.57
C ASN A 15 -1.11 15.15 41.28
N TRP A 16 0.19 14.98 41.06
CA TRP A 16 0.87 15.33 39.80
C TRP A 16 0.53 14.39 38.62
N LEU A 17 0.01 13.18 38.89
CA LEU A 17 -0.37 12.23 37.83
C LEU A 17 -1.64 12.66 37.08
N ARG A 18 -2.55 13.38 37.73
CA ARG A 18 -3.82 13.83 37.11
C ARG A 18 -3.61 14.79 35.94
N PRO A 19 -2.81 15.87 36.04
CA PRO A 19 -2.51 16.73 34.90
C PRO A 19 -1.69 15.99 33.84
N ALA A 20 -0.74 15.12 34.23
CA ALA A 20 0.06 14.34 33.27
C ALA A 20 -0.80 13.39 32.42
N ILE A 21 -1.76 12.68 33.06
CA ILE A 21 -2.72 11.82 32.37
C ILE A 21 -3.61 12.66 31.46
N PHE A 22 -4.14 13.79 31.94
CA PHE A 22 -4.98 14.67 31.13
C PHE A 22 -4.26 15.17 29.87
N VAL A 23 -3.04 15.68 30.01
CA VAL A 23 -2.21 16.13 28.88
C VAL A 23 -1.95 14.98 27.91
N SER A 24 -1.64 13.78 28.42
CA SER A 24 -1.39 12.61 27.57
C SER A 24 -2.62 12.20 26.76
N VAL A 25 -3.80 12.21 27.37
CA VAL A 25 -5.07 11.89 26.69
C VAL A 25 -5.40 12.94 25.63
N VAL A 26 -5.25 14.24 25.96
CA VAL A 26 -5.49 15.33 25.01
C VAL A 26 -4.53 15.25 23.82
N ALA A 27 -3.25 15.00 24.08
CA ALA A 27 -2.26 14.83 23.02
C ALA A 27 -2.61 13.63 22.12
N MET A 28 -2.95 12.48 22.70
CA MET A 28 -3.36 11.29 21.95
C MET A 28 -4.61 11.55 21.10
N ALA A 29 -5.62 12.23 21.65
CA ALA A 29 -6.83 12.59 20.91
C ALA A 29 -6.52 13.55 19.74
N PHE A 30 -5.64 14.52 19.95
CA PHE A 30 -5.17 15.43 18.91
C PHE A 30 -4.46 14.69 17.77
N PHE A 31 -3.48 13.84 18.07
CA PHE A 31 -2.75 13.08 17.05
C PHE A 31 -3.64 12.08 16.31
N ALA A 32 -4.57 11.41 17.01
CA ALA A 32 -5.53 10.53 16.37
C ALA A 32 -6.42 11.30 15.39
N SER A 33 -6.89 12.48 15.79
CA SER A 33 -7.75 13.34 14.94
C SER A 33 -6.98 13.84 13.71
N ALA A 34 -5.73 14.31 13.90
CA ALA A 34 -4.87 14.73 12.81
C ALA A 34 -4.59 13.58 11.83
N GLY A 35 -4.32 12.38 12.34
CA GLY A 35 -4.10 11.18 11.52
C GLY A 35 -5.32 10.82 10.66
N LEU A 36 -6.53 10.94 11.19
CA LEU A 36 -7.77 10.70 10.42
C LEU A 36 -7.97 11.75 9.32
N VAL A 37 -7.67 13.02 9.59
CA VAL A 37 -7.74 14.08 8.59
C VAL A 37 -6.75 13.84 7.46
N ILE A 38 -5.49 13.52 7.79
CA ILE A 38 -4.46 13.18 6.80
C ILE A 38 -4.91 11.98 5.97
N ALA A 39 -5.43 10.93 6.61
CA ALA A 39 -5.92 9.74 5.92
C ALA A 39 -7.02 10.09 4.90
N HIS A 40 -7.95 10.95 5.29
CA HIS A 40 -9.04 11.38 4.43
C HIS A 40 -8.56 12.22 3.24
N VAL A 41 -7.58 13.10 3.45
CA VAL A 41 -6.98 13.91 2.39
C VAL A 41 -6.23 13.02 1.39
N GLU A 42 -5.48 12.04 1.86
CA GLU A 42 -4.78 11.05 1.02
C GLU A 42 -5.73 10.13 0.23
N ASP A 43 -6.98 9.97 0.66
CA ASP A 43 -7.99 9.23 -0.10
C ASP A 43 -8.43 10.00 -1.36
N ASN A 44 -7.98 11.24 -1.58
CA ASN A 44 -8.21 12.02 -2.78
C ASN A 44 -7.01 11.97 -3.74
N SER A 45 -7.18 11.36 -4.91
CA SER A 45 -6.11 11.29 -5.92
C SER A 45 -5.58 12.65 -6.39
N ALA A 46 -6.38 13.72 -6.31
CA ALA A 46 -5.94 15.07 -6.66
C ALA A 46 -4.91 15.62 -5.65
N PHE A 47 -5.00 15.22 -4.39
CA PHE A 47 -4.00 15.56 -3.38
C PHE A 47 -2.65 14.89 -3.70
N CYS A 48 -2.64 13.60 -4.05
CA CYS A 48 -1.40 12.96 -4.49
C CYS A 48 -0.79 13.70 -5.71
N ALA A 49 -1.62 14.06 -6.68
CA ALA A 49 -1.19 14.73 -7.90
C ALA A 49 -0.72 16.19 -7.70
N SER A 50 -0.96 16.81 -6.54
CA SER A 50 -0.52 18.19 -6.29
C SER A 50 0.99 18.29 -6.06
N CYS A 51 1.64 17.21 -5.64
CA CYS A 51 3.08 17.17 -5.37
C CYS A 51 3.82 16.12 -6.20
N HIS A 52 3.19 14.99 -6.54
CA HIS A 52 3.85 13.97 -7.36
C HIS A 52 4.13 14.47 -8.78
N THR A 53 5.40 14.36 -9.20
CA THR A 53 5.88 14.87 -10.50
C THR A 53 5.70 13.84 -11.63
N GLN A 54 6.54 13.83 -12.67
CA GLN A 54 6.44 12.79 -13.71
C GLN A 54 7.10 11.51 -13.19
N PRO A 55 6.60 10.31 -13.56
CA PRO A 55 5.48 10.07 -14.48
C PRO A 55 4.08 10.12 -13.84
N GLU A 56 3.96 10.24 -12.52
CA GLU A 56 2.71 10.10 -11.76
C GLU A 56 1.65 11.14 -12.14
N SER A 57 2.07 12.38 -12.42
CA SER A 57 1.16 13.43 -12.92
C SER A 57 0.51 13.05 -14.25
N ALA A 58 1.22 12.36 -15.16
CA ALA A 58 0.61 11.81 -16.37
C ALA A 58 -0.37 10.66 -16.04
N TYR A 59 -0.07 9.84 -15.03
CA TYR A 59 -0.97 8.77 -14.58
C TYR A 59 -2.27 9.33 -14.02
N TYR A 60 -2.19 10.40 -13.24
CA TYR A 60 -3.37 11.11 -12.73
C TYR A 60 -4.24 11.66 -13.86
N GLN A 61 -3.65 12.30 -14.88
CA GLN A 61 -4.40 12.81 -16.04
C GLN A 61 -5.16 11.68 -16.77
N ARG A 62 -4.56 10.49 -16.90
CA ARG A 62 -5.26 9.33 -17.47
C ARG A 62 -6.35 8.78 -16.55
N ALA A 63 -6.15 8.84 -15.24
CA ALA A 63 -7.12 8.37 -14.25
C ALA A 63 -8.41 9.23 -14.22
N ILE A 64 -8.29 10.53 -14.45
CA ILE A 64 -9.46 11.45 -14.49
C ILE A 64 -10.07 11.59 -15.90
N ALA A 65 -9.46 10.98 -16.91
CA ALA A 65 -9.99 11.02 -18.27
C ALA A 65 -11.28 10.20 -18.40
N THR A 66 -12.14 10.59 -19.35
CA THR A 66 -13.42 9.89 -19.61
C THR A 66 -13.22 8.47 -20.14
N THR A 67 -12.11 8.22 -20.82
CA THR A 67 -11.78 6.91 -21.40
C THR A 67 -10.60 6.31 -20.66
N SER A 68 -10.79 5.12 -20.09
CA SER A 68 -9.69 4.37 -19.49
C SER A 68 -8.80 3.78 -20.57
N VAL A 69 -7.52 4.12 -20.53
CA VAL A 69 -6.48 3.69 -21.50
C VAL A 69 -5.43 2.77 -20.87
N ASP A 70 -5.51 2.57 -19.56
CA ASP A 70 -4.68 1.64 -18.79
C ASP A 70 -5.51 0.99 -17.66
N LEU A 71 -4.90 0.04 -16.95
CA LEU A 71 -5.59 -0.66 -15.88
C LEU A 71 -5.88 0.25 -14.67
N ALA A 72 -5.00 1.21 -14.36
CA ALA A 72 -5.22 2.17 -13.27
C ALA A 72 -6.44 3.07 -13.54
N SER A 73 -6.59 3.59 -14.75
CA SER A 73 -7.74 4.40 -15.16
C SER A 73 -9.04 3.59 -15.21
N LYS A 74 -8.99 2.27 -15.39
CA LYS A 74 -10.17 1.40 -15.18
C LYS A 74 -10.58 1.30 -13.72
N HIS A 75 -9.61 1.23 -12.81
CA HIS A 75 -9.86 1.27 -11.37
C HIS A 75 -10.39 2.64 -10.94
N ALA A 76 -9.85 3.73 -11.48
CA ALA A 76 -10.36 5.09 -11.23
C ALA A 76 -11.83 5.24 -11.65
N ALA A 77 -12.24 4.67 -12.78
CA ALA A 77 -13.64 4.62 -13.21
C ALA A 77 -14.57 3.80 -12.28
N LYS A 78 -14.00 3.09 -11.30
CA LYS A 78 -14.71 2.38 -10.21
C LYS A 78 -14.55 3.09 -8.86
N ASN A 79 -14.16 4.37 -8.87
CA ASN A 79 -13.88 5.18 -7.68
C ASN A 79 -12.73 4.62 -6.81
N ILE A 80 -11.79 3.90 -7.43
CA ILE A 80 -10.57 3.48 -6.74
C ILE A 80 -9.52 4.59 -6.83
N THR A 81 -9.01 5.03 -5.69
CA THR A 81 -8.05 6.14 -5.60
C THR A 81 -6.61 5.65 -5.46
N CYS A 82 -5.64 6.53 -5.70
CA CYS A 82 -4.21 6.17 -5.75
C CYS A 82 -3.78 5.38 -4.50
N ILE A 83 -4.14 5.88 -3.31
CA ILE A 83 -3.73 5.28 -2.04
C ILE A 83 -4.33 3.88 -1.83
N GLN A 84 -5.47 3.56 -2.46
CA GLN A 84 -6.06 2.24 -2.34
C GLN A 84 -5.26 1.15 -3.06
N CYS A 85 -4.38 1.50 -4.00
CA CYS A 85 -3.39 0.58 -4.56
C CYS A 85 -2.02 0.75 -3.91
N HIS A 86 -1.63 1.97 -3.55
CA HIS A 86 -0.29 2.29 -3.03
C HIS A 86 -0.13 2.12 -1.51
N SER A 87 -1.21 1.87 -0.76
CA SER A 87 -1.16 1.48 0.64
C SER A 87 -1.36 -0.03 0.81
N GLY A 88 -0.60 -0.65 1.70
CA GLY A 88 -0.78 -2.06 2.04
C GLY A 88 -2.15 -2.37 2.67
N PRO A 89 -2.49 -3.65 2.86
CA PRO A 89 -3.72 -4.05 3.53
C PRO A 89 -3.72 -3.74 5.03
N GLY A 90 -4.91 -3.44 5.56
CA GLY A 90 -5.11 -3.17 6.99
C GLY A 90 -4.46 -1.88 7.48
N VAL A 91 -4.50 -1.68 8.80
CA VAL A 91 -4.00 -0.46 9.45
C VAL A 91 -2.48 -0.34 9.31
N THR A 92 -1.74 -1.44 9.47
CA THR A 92 -0.27 -1.45 9.35
C THR A 92 0.18 -1.11 7.93
N GLY A 93 -0.48 -1.68 6.92
CA GLY A 93 -0.22 -1.36 5.52
C GLY A 93 -0.57 0.09 5.17
N ARG A 94 -1.61 0.66 5.80
CA ARG A 94 -1.93 2.08 5.65
C ARG A 94 -0.87 2.99 6.26
N ILE A 95 -0.43 2.70 7.49
CA ILE A 95 0.64 3.46 8.15
C ILE A 95 1.93 3.38 7.32
N GLY A 96 2.27 2.21 6.77
CA GLY A 96 3.40 2.06 5.87
C GLY A 96 3.32 2.97 4.64
N GLY A 97 2.15 3.04 3.99
CA GLY A 97 1.91 3.94 2.86
C GLY A 97 2.05 5.42 3.24
N MET A 98 1.50 5.83 4.39
CA MET A 98 1.64 7.20 4.91
C MET A 98 3.10 7.57 5.17
N MET A 99 3.90 6.65 5.71
CA MET A 99 5.33 6.90 5.97
C MET A 99 6.13 7.06 4.68
N VAL A 100 5.77 6.32 3.61
CA VAL A 100 6.35 6.54 2.28
C VAL A 100 5.97 7.93 1.76
N GLY A 101 4.68 8.29 1.80
CA GLY A 101 4.22 9.61 1.37
C GLY A 101 4.84 10.78 2.16
N ALA A 102 5.03 10.62 3.47
CA ALA A 102 5.72 11.60 4.30
C ALA A 102 7.20 11.76 3.89
N GLY A 103 7.88 10.67 3.56
CA GLY A 103 9.24 10.70 3.02
C GLY A 103 9.30 11.42 1.67
N ASP A 104 8.37 11.09 0.76
CA ASP A 104 8.28 11.72 -0.56
C ASP A 104 8.01 13.24 -0.44
N LEU A 105 7.15 13.66 0.49
CA LEU A 105 6.90 15.07 0.77
C LEU A 105 8.17 15.80 1.23
N LEU A 106 8.94 15.22 2.16
CA LEU A 106 10.20 15.82 2.62
C LEU A 106 11.20 15.99 1.47
N VAL A 107 11.30 14.99 0.59
CA VAL A 107 12.19 15.05 -0.58
C VAL A 107 11.70 16.11 -1.57
N TYR A 108 10.38 16.19 -1.82
CA TYR A 108 9.77 17.22 -2.67
C TYR A 108 10.03 18.64 -2.15
N GLU A 109 9.72 18.92 -0.89
CA GLU A 109 9.90 20.23 -0.24
C GLU A 109 11.37 20.66 -0.22
N SER A 110 12.31 19.71 -0.08
CA SER A 110 13.74 20.01 -0.13
C SER A 110 14.25 20.40 -1.53
N GLY A 111 13.46 20.16 -2.60
CA GLY A 111 13.87 20.33 -3.99
C GLY A 111 14.81 19.25 -4.53
N HIS A 112 15.21 18.26 -3.72
CA HIS A 112 16.14 17.19 -4.10
C HIS A 112 15.44 15.93 -4.64
N TYR A 113 14.30 16.09 -5.30
CA TYR A 113 13.57 14.96 -5.88
C TYR A 113 14.11 14.59 -7.27
N ARG A 114 13.93 13.32 -7.65
CA ARG A 114 14.24 12.83 -8.99
C ARG A 114 13.04 13.02 -9.90
N ASN A 115 13.27 13.53 -11.11
CA ASN A 115 12.25 13.66 -12.15
C ASN A 115 12.82 13.15 -13.49
N PRO A 116 12.27 12.06 -14.08
CA PRO A 116 11.12 11.29 -13.61
C PRO A 116 11.39 10.54 -12.30
N ALA A 117 10.37 10.47 -11.45
CA ALA A 117 10.37 9.71 -10.22
C ALA A 117 10.57 8.22 -10.50
N VAL A 118 11.15 7.52 -9.52
CA VAL A 118 11.43 6.09 -9.59
C VAL A 118 10.58 5.39 -8.53
N VAL A 119 10.00 4.25 -8.90
CA VAL A 119 9.28 3.41 -7.96
C VAL A 119 10.27 2.82 -6.96
N THR A 120 10.14 3.19 -5.69
CA THR A 120 10.97 2.68 -4.58
C THR A 120 10.30 1.53 -3.83
N VAL A 121 8.97 1.45 -3.89
CA VAL A 121 8.16 0.42 -3.24
C VAL A 121 7.24 -0.20 -4.28
N ALA A 122 7.47 -1.46 -4.60
CA ALA A 122 6.58 -2.22 -5.47
C ALA A 122 5.24 -2.52 -4.78
N ILE A 123 4.15 -2.53 -5.54
CA ILE A 123 2.83 -2.92 -5.05
C ILE A 123 2.84 -4.44 -4.83
N ALA A 124 2.58 -4.85 -3.59
CA ALA A 124 2.46 -6.26 -3.24
C ALA A 124 1.08 -6.83 -3.60
N ASP A 125 1.00 -8.16 -3.79
CA ASP A 125 -0.25 -8.87 -4.11
C ASP A 125 -1.36 -8.63 -3.09
N GLY A 126 -0.99 -8.46 -1.81
CA GLY A 126 -1.93 -8.13 -0.74
C GLY A 126 -2.72 -6.85 -1.02
N ASN A 127 -2.18 -5.91 -1.80
CA ASN A 127 -2.86 -4.68 -2.18
C ASN A 127 -3.99 -4.97 -3.18
N CYS A 128 -3.76 -5.89 -4.12
CA CYS A 128 -4.75 -6.34 -5.11
C CYS A 128 -5.85 -7.18 -4.44
N LEU A 129 -5.46 -8.06 -3.52
CA LEU A 129 -6.36 -9.01 -2.85
C LEU A 129 -7.35 -8.33 -1.88
N LYS A 130 -7.17 -7.04 -1.55
CA LYS A 130 -8.19 -6.23 -0.85
C LYS A 130 -9.55 -6.27 -1.54
N CYS A 131 -9.56 -6.30 -2.88
CA CYS A 131 -10.77 -6.32 -3.70
C CYS A 131 -10.89 -7.59 -4.56
N HIS A 132 -9.78 -8.27 -4.86
CA HIS A 132 -9.74 -9.44 -5.74
C HIS A 132 -9.52 -10.76 -5.01
N ALA A 133 -9.89 -10.87 -3.73
CA ALA A 133 -9.69 -12.09 -2.93
C ALA A 133 -10.22 -13.38 -3.57
N THR A 134 -11.27 -13.30 -4.39
CA THR A 134 -11.88 -14.47 -5.04
C THR A 134 -11.06 -15.02 -6.21
N VAL A 135 -10.11 -14.25 -6.76
CA VAL A 135 -9.31 -14.68 -7.91
C VAL A 135 -8.43 -15.88 -7.58
N THR A 136 -8.03 -16.05 -6.33
CA THR A 136 -7.19 -17.19 -5.90
C THR A 136 -8.01 -18.44 -5.57
N ALA A 137 -9.33 -18.31 -5.45
CA ALA A 137 -10.23 -19.41 -5.07
C ALA A 137 -10.86 -20.12 -6.27
N LYS A 138 -11.03 -19.42 -7.41
CA LYS A 138 -11.73 -19.98 -8.57
C LYS A 138 -10.87 -21.03 -9.29
N ARG A 139 -11.28 -22.30 -9.20
CA ARG A 139 -10.56 -23.41 -9.84
C ARG A 139 -11.13 -23.72 -11.21
N ASP A 140 -10.49 -23.19 -12.24
CA ASP A 140 -10.75 -23.57 -13.63
C ASP A 140 -9.46 -23.49 -14.46
N PHE A 141 -9.49 -24.03 -15.68
CA PHE A 141 -8.33 -24.05 -16.56
C PHE A 141 -7.84 -22.65 -16.95
N ASN A 142 -8.71 -21.64 -16.99
CA ASN A 142 -8.30 -20.27 -17.33
C ASN A 142 -7.76 -19.48 -16.13
N ASN A 143 -7.92 -20.00 -14.91
CA ASN A 143 -7.52 -19.35 -13.66
C ASN A 143 -6.52 -20.16 -12.83
N HIS A 144 -6.01 -21.28 -13.35
CA HIS A 144 -5.12 -22.19 -12.62
C HIS A 144 -3.87 -21.47 -12.08
N PHE A 145 -3.33 -20.50 -12.82
CA PHE A 145 -2.19 -19.68 -12.36
C PHE A 145 -2.43 -19.08 -10.98
N HIS A 146 -3.56 -18.38 -10.79
CA HIS A 146 -3.85 -17.69 -9.53
C HIS A 146 -4.07 -18.66 -8.36
N VAL A 147 -4.56 -19.88 -8.63
CA VAL A 147 -4.73 -20.93 -7.62
C VAL A 147 -3.39 -21.47 -7.14
N PHE A 148 -2.42 -21.63 -8.04
CA PHE A 148 -1.10 -22.17 -7.71
C PHE A 148 -0.07 -21.11 -7.30
N LEU A 149 -0.37 -19.82 -7.50
CA LEU A 149 0.54 -18.71 -7.22
C LEU A 149 1.08 -18.74 -5.79
N ALA A 150 0.21 -18.91 -4.79
CA ALA A 150 0.62 -18.95 -3.38
C ALA A 150 1.59 -20.10 -3.07
N LYS A 151 1.41 -21.26 -3.72
CA LYS A 151 2.33 -22.41 -3.60
C LYS A 151 3.67 -22.11 -4.28
N TRP A 152 3.65 -21.47 -5.45
CA TRP A 152 4.87 -21.08 -6.13
C TRP A 152 5.65 -20.04 -5.31
N GLN A 153 4.98 -19.02 -4.78
CA GLN A 153 5.58 -17.99 -3.92
C GLN A 153 6.14 -18.57 -2.62
N SER A 154 5.55 -19.62 -2.05
CA SER A 154 6.07 -20.23 -0.83
C SER A 154 7.30 -21.10 -1.06
N LEU A 155 7.41 -21.73 -2.24
CA LEU A 155 8.50 -22.66 -2.57
C LEU A 155 9.66 -21.98 -3.30
N ASP A 156 9.38 -20.95 -4.10
CA ASP A 156 10.38 -20.17 -4.82
C ASP A 156 10.05 -18.66 -4.81
N PRO A 157 10.12 -18.00 -3.64
CA PRO A 157 9.75 -16.59 -3.48
C PRO A 157 10.61 -15.62 -4.30
N LYS A 158 11.78 -16.06 -4.81
CA LYS A 158 12.68 -15.21 -5.58
C LYS A 158 12.31 -15.15 -7.05
N ASN A 159 11.75 -16.22 -7.61
CA ASN A 159 11.38 -16.29 -9.02
C ASN A 159 9.87 -16.32 -9.26
N ALA A 160 9.08 -16.55 -8.21
CA ALA A 160 7.64 -16.51 -8.28
C ALA A 160 7.14 -15.13 -8.71
N ALA A 161 6.15 -15.13 -9.59
CA ALA A 161 5.56 -13.90 -10.07
C ALA A 161 4.71 -13.21 -8.98
N THR A 162 4.41 -11.95 -9.24
CA THR A 162 3.46 -11.12 -8.50
C THR A 162 2.31 -10.66 -9.41
N CYS A 163 1.23 -10.15 -8.84
CA CYS A 163 0.10 -9.63 -9.59
C CYS A 163 0.52 -8.59 -10.64
N VAL A 164 1.43 -7.67 -10.27
CA VAL A 164 1.85 -6.53 -11.10
C VAL A 164 2.85 -6.89 -12.21
N GLU A 165 3.42 -8.10 -12.20
CA GLU A 165 4.26 -8.57 -13.32
C GLU A 165 3.44 -8.89 -14.56
N CYS A 166 2.21 -9.37 -14.38
CA CYS A 166 1.26 -9.55 -15.46
C CYS A 166 0.36 -8.32 -15.62
N HIS A 167 -0.24 -7.85 -14.53
CA HIS A 167 -1.20 -6.74 -14.51
C HIS A 167 -0.51 -5.40 -14.27
N GLN A 168 0.25 -4.94 -15.26
CA GLN A 168 0.94 -3.66 -15.19
C GLN A 168 -0.08 -2.49 -15.22
N SER A 169 -0.12 -1.69 -14.16
CA SER A 169 -1.23 -0.75 -13.95
C SER A 169 -1.19 0.52 -14.81
N HIS A 170 0.01 1.03 -15.10
CA HIS A 170 0.23 2.34 -15.72
C HIS A 170 0.80 2.28 -17.15
N ILE A 171 0.61 1.16 -17.84
CA ILE A 171 1.01 0.98 -19.24
C ILE A 171 -0.16 1.24 -20.20
N THR A 172 0.12 1.87 -21.33
CA THR A 172 -0.90 2.21 -22.34
C THR A 172 -0.95 1.24 -23.51
N ASP A 173 -0.03 0.29 -23.57
CA ASP A 173 0.05 -0.75 -24.61
C ASP A 173 -0.48 -2.11 -24.13
N GLY A 174 -1.22 -2.13 -23.02
CA GLY A 174 -1.97 -3.29 -22.54
C GLY A 174 -3.28 -3.49 -23.30
N VAL A 175 -3.70 -4.74 -23.48
CA VAL A 175 -4.91 -5.07 -24.24
C VAL A 175 -6.14 -5.10 -23.31
N ALA A 176 -7.05 -4.13 -23.46
CA ALA A 176 -8.21 -3.97 -22.58
C ALA A 176 -9.12 -5.22 -22.48
N LYS A 177 -9.27 -5.99 -23.57
CA LYS A 177 -10.09 -7.22 -23.61
C LYS A 177 -9.57 -8.34 -22.70
N VAL A 178 -8.29 -8.31 -22.36
CA VAL A 178 -7.63 -9.28 -21.47
C VAL A 178 -7.08 -8.57 -20.25
N ALA A 179 -7.87 -7.66 -19.67
CA ALA A 179 -7.52 -6.94 -18.44
C ALA A 179 -6.16 -6.20 -18.51
N PHE A 180 -5.88 -5.57 -19.66
CA PHE A 180 -4.67 -4.76 -19.91
C PHE A 180 -3.36 -5.55 -19.84
N LEU A 181 -3.41 -6.87 -20.00
CA LEU A 181 -2.21 -7.69 -20.13
C LEU A 181 -1.44 -7.37 -21.41
N LYS A 182 -0.12 -7.59 -21.35
CA LYS A 182 0.78 -7.62 -22.49
C LYS A 182 1.26 -9.04 -22.72
N GLU A 183 1.17 -9.51 -23.95
CA GLU A 183 1.45 -10.91 -24.29
C GLU A 183 2.87 -11.34 -23.89
N ALA A 184 3.90 -10.62 -24.31
CA ALA A 184 5.29 -11.00 -24.04
C ALA A 184 5.61 -11.19 -22.54
N PRO A 185 5.36 -10.23 -21.62
CA PRO A 185 5.62 -10.46 -20.19
C PRO A 185 4.71 -11.53 -19.59
N THR A 186 3.44 -11.63 -20.01
CA THR A 186 2.53 -12.67 -19.52
C THR A 186 3.01 -14.08 -19.91
N VAL A 187 3.40 -14.29 -21.17
CA VAL A 187 3.94 -15.58 -21.64
C VAL A 187 5.23 -15.94 -20.92
N ALA A 188 6.11 -14.97 -20.68
CA ALA A 188 7.34 -15.21 -19.90
C ALA A 188 7.02 -15.69 -18.46
N VAL A 189 6.00 -15.11 -17.80
CA VAL A 189 5.54 -15.57 -16.49
C VAL A 189 4.98 -17.00 -16.56
N CYS A 190 4.17 -17.31 -17.58
CA CYS A 190 3.63 -18.66 -17.78
C CYS A 190 4.76 -19.70 -17.93
N GLN A 191 5.78 -19.39 -18.73
CA GLN A 191 6.93 -20.27 -18.94
C GLN A 191 7.70 -20.51 -17.65
N ARG A 192 7.96 -19.47 -16.84
CA ARG A 192 8.63 -19.63 -15.54
C ARG A 192 7.82 -20.50 -14.59
N CYS A 193 6.52 -20.25 -14.50
CA CYS A 193 5.61 -21.04 -13.66
C CYS A 193 5.59 -22.51 -14.08
N HIS A 194 5.49 -22.80 -15.39
CA HIS A 194 5.48 -24.18 -15.89
C HIS A 194 6.84 -24.86 -15.77
N ALA A 195 7.95 -24.13 -15.91
CA ALA A 195 9.29 -24.66 -15.64
C ALA A 195 9.44 -25.06 -14.17
N PHE A 196 8.98 -24.22 -13.25
CA PHE A 196 8.91 -24.55 -11.82
C PHE A 196 8.02 -25.77 -11.56
N ALA A 197 6.82 -25.81 -12.13
CA ALA A 197 5.88 -26.92 -11.93
C ALA A 197 6.32 -28.24 -12.58
N GLY A 198 7.19 -28.21 -13.58
CA GLY A 198 7.78 -29.41 -14.17
C GLY A 198 8.98 -29.95 -13.39
N ALA A 199 9.57 -29.15 -12.51
CA ALA A 199 10.73 -29.52 -11.68
C ALA A 199 10.34 -30.06 -10.29
N HIS A 200 9.04 -30.00 -9.93
CA HIS A 200 8.51 -30.31 -8.60
C HIS A 200 7.19 -31.08 -8.68
#